data_AF-A0A5K1DMB6-F1
#
_entry.id   AF-A0A5K1DMB6-F1
#
_cell.length_a   1.000
_cell.length_b   1.000
_cell.length_c   1.000
_cell.angle_alpha   90.00
_cell.angle_beta   90.00
_cell.angle_gamma   90.00
#
_symmetry.space_group_name_H-M   'P 1'
#
loop_
_entity.id
_entity.type
_entity.pdbx_description
1 polymer ?
#
loop_
_entity_poly.entity_id
_entity_poly.type
_entity_poly.pdbx_seq_one_letter_code
_entity_poly.pdbx_strand_id
1 'polypeptide(L)'
;TEIRAYRTESVPVQVTTICLTKENYLKWSAAITMGIAGRGRIAYVNGSKVEPAANSMAWDTWFLEDNQVKTWIVNSVSSDIQSLV
;
A
#
# COMPACT_ATOMS: atom_id res chain seq x y z
N THR A 1 23.33 26.16 -0.80
CA THR A 1 23.36 24.68 -0.78
C THR A 1 22.29 24.20 0.17
N GLU A 2 21.05 24.06 -0.31
CA GLU A 2 19.99 23.46 0.49
C GLU A 2 20.19 21.94 0.43
N ILE A 3 20.74 21.39 1.51
CA ILE A 3 20.73 19.97 1.75
C ILE A 3 19.26 19.61 1.94
N ARG A 4 18.60 19.18 0.86
CA ARG A 4 17.28 18.56 0.92
C ARG A 4 17.49 17.30 1.75
N ALA A 5 17.25 17.40 3.05
CA ALA A 5 17.26 16.26 3.94
C ALA A 5 16.28 15.24 3.36
N TYR A 6 16.81 14.19 2.74
CA TYR A 6 16.03 13.04 2.36
C TYR A 6 15.59 12.44 3.69
N ARG A 7 14.41 12.84 4.17
CA ARG A 7 13.75 12.09 5.23
C ARG A 7 13.62 10.68 4.67
N THR A 8 14.44 9.77 5.19
CA THR A 8 14.17 8.35 5.07
C THR A 8 12.91 8.13 5.89
N GLU A 9 11.75 8.42 5.31
CA GLU A 9 10.49 8.01 5.91
C GLU A 9 10.56 6.50 6.00
N SER A 10 10.68 6.00 7.23
CA SER A 10 10.54 4.58 7.47
C SER A 10 9.13 4.21 7.06
N VAL A 11 9.00 3.59 5.89
CA VAL A 11 7.72 3.12 5.39
C VAL A 11 7.38 1.89 6.23
N PRO A 12 6.33 1.95 7.07
CA PRO A 12 6.02 0.83 7.93
C PRO A 12 5.54 -0.35 7.08
N VAL A 13 5.88 -1.55 7.52
CA VAL A 13 5.56 -2.81 6.84
C VAL A 13 4.05 -3.08 6.81
N GLN A 14 3.30 -2.47 7.72
CA GLN A 14 1.84 -2.60 7.86
C GLN A 14 1.18 -1.25 8.12
N VAL A 15 -0.08 -1.12 7.72
CA VAL A 15 -0.90 0.09 7.93
C VAL A 15 -2.16 -0.16 8.75
N THR A 16 -2.38 -1.41 9.14
CA THR A 16 -3.47 -1.85 10.01
C THR A 16 -3.00 -3.06 10.81
N THR A 17 -3.53 -3.24 12.02
CA THR A 17 -3.35 -4.45 12.84
C THR A 17 -4.46 -5.47 12.62
N ILE A 18 -5.50 -5.13 11.85
CA ILE A 18 -6.60 -6.02 11.51
C ILE A 18 -6.16 -6.88 10.33
N CYS A 19 -6.03 -8.19 10.55
CA CYS A 19 -5.79 -9.15 9.47
C CYS A 19 -7.11 -9.60 8.81
N LEU A 20 -7.11 -9.75 7.50
CA LEU A 20 -8.22 -10.33 6.75
C LEU A 20 -8.37 -11.80 7.14
N THR A 21 -9.60 -12.17 7.49
CA THR A 21 -10.05 -13.53 7.76
C THR A 21 -11.31 -13.79 6.94
N LYS A 22 -11.81 -15.03 6.95
CA LYS A 22 -13.00 -15.42 6.18
C LYS A 22 -14.28 -14.67 6.63
N GLU A 23 -14.28 -14.09 7.84
CA GLU A 23 -15.47 -13.56 8.49
C GLU A 23 -15.49 -12.04 8.64
N ASN A 24 -14.36 -11.35 8.42
CA ASN A 24 -14.19 -9.95 8.82
C ASN A 24 -13.93 -8.98 7.67
N TYR A 25 -14.22 -9.36 6.43
CA TYR A 25 -13.91 -8.55 5.23
C TYR A 25 -14.30 -7.08 5.38
N LEU A 26 -15.51 -6.77 5.86
CA LEU A 26 -15.96 -5.37 6.02
C LEU A 26 -15.13 -4.57 7.03
N LYS A 27 -14.70 -5.19 8.13
CA LYS A 27 -13.86 -4.54 9.15
C LYS A 27 -12.44 -4.36 8.62
N TRP A 28 -11.90 -5.40 7.98
CA TRP A 28 -10.58 -5.36 7.37
C TRP A 28 -10.52 -4.29 6.26
N SER A 29 -11.49 -4.28 5.34
CA SER A 29 -11.51 -3.38 4.19
C SER A 29 -11.60 -1.92 4.62
N ALA A 30 -12.39 -1.60 5.64
CA ALA A 30 -12.42 -0.27 6.23
C ALA A 30 -11.06 0.13 6.83
N ALA A 31 -10.44 -0.75 7.62
CA ALA A 31 -9.19 -0.46 8.30
C ALA A 31 -8.00 -0.32 7.34
N ILE A 32 -7.86 -1.22 6.38
CA ILE A 32 -6.79 -1.15 5.36
C ILE A 32 -6.98 0.09 4.48
N THR A 33 -8.22 0.43 4.11
CA THR A 33 -8.53 1.64 3.35
C THR A 33 -8.14 2.90 4.13
N MET A 34 -8.48 2.99 5.41
CA MET A 34 -8.06 4.10 6.27
C MET A 34 -6.54 4.21 6.38
N GLY A 35 -5.85 3.08 6.57
CA GLY A 35 -4.39 3.04 6.68
C GLY A 35 -3.68 3.48 5.40
N ILE A 36 -4.17 3.08 4.23
CA ILE A 36 -3.65 3.49 2.92
C ILE A 36 -3.97 4.96 2.63
N ALA A 37 -5.21 5.40 2.92
CA ALA A 37 -5.64 6.78 2.71
C ALA A 37 -4.89 7.76 3.62
N GLY A 38 -4.65 7.41 4.89
CA GLY A 38 -3.86 8.19 5.83
C GLY A 38 -2.39 8.40 5.39
N ARG A 39 -1.91 7.62 4.42
CA ARG A 39 -0.58 7.75 3.80
C ARG A 39 -0.62 8.40 2.42
N GLY A 40 -1.78 8.87 1.96
CA GLY A 40 -1.93 9.51 0.65
C GLY A 40 -1.80 8.55 -0.54
N ARG A 41 -2.01 7.25 -0.34
CA ARG A 41 -1.81 6.22 -1.38
C ARG A 41 -3.12 5.59 -1.89
N ILE A 42 -4.28 6.15 -1.53
CA ILE A 42 -5.58 5.55 -1.92
C ILE A 42 -5.81 5.49 -3.44
N ALA A 43 -5.16 6.38 -4.19
CA ALA A 43 -5.25 6.44 -5.65
C ALA A 43 -4.70 5.17 -6.34
N TYR A 44 -3.82 4.42 -5.68
CA TYR A 44 -3.33 3.13 -6.17
C TYR A 44 -4.35 2.00 -5.98
N VAL A 45 -5.24 2.10 -5.00
CA VAL A 45 -6.27 1.08 -4.72
C VAL A 45 -7.50 1.26 -5.60
N ASN A 46 -7.93 2.51 -5.80
CA ASN A 46 -9.11 2.80 -6.63
C ASN A 46 -8.79 2.97 -8.12
N GLY A 47 -7.51 2.83 -8.51
CA GLY A 47 -7.06 2.92 -9.89
C GLY A 47 -7.01 4.34 -10.47
N SER A 48 -7.26 5.39 -9.68
CA SER A 48 -7.17 6.77 -10.18
C SER A 48 -5.72 7.19 -10.45
N LYS A 49 -4.74 6.52 -9.83
CA LYS A 49 -3.32 6.64 -10.17
C LYS A 49 -2.97 5.66 -11.30
N VAL A 50 -3.04 6.16 -12.53
CA VAL A 50 -2.70 5.39 -13.74
C VAL A 50 -1.20 5.09 -13.80
N GLU A 51 -0.86 3.88 -14.25
CA GLU A 51 0.52 3.48 -14.53
C GLU A 51 1.15 4.39 -15.61
N PRO A 52 2.26 5.07 -15.30
CA PRO A 52 3.00 5.85 -16.29
C PRO A 52 3.64 4.96 -17.36
N ALA A 53 4.06 5.54 -18.49
CA ALA A 53 4.88 4.82 -19.45
C ALA A 53 6.19 4.32 -18.79
N ALA A 54 6.59 3.08 -19.08
CA ALA A 54 7.73 2.40 -18.44
C ALA A 54 9.07 3.14 -18.63
N ASN A 55 9.21 3.96 -19.67
CA ASN A 55 10.39 4.77 -19.94
C ASN A 55 10.32 6.18 -19.32
N SER A 56 9.27 6.50 -18.58
CA SER A 56 9.09 7.81 -17.96
C SER A 56 9.80 7.89 -16.61
N MET A 57 10.30 9.08 -16.28
CA MET A 57 10.90 9.37 -14.98
C MET A 57 9.92 9.20 -13.81
N ALA A 58 8.61 9.17 -14.09
CA ALA A 58 7.56 8.95 -13.11
C ALA A 58 7.32 7.46 -12.80
N TRP A 59 7.79 6.54 -13.64
CA TRP A 59 7.54 5.12 -13.49
C TRP A 59 8.18 4.56 -12.21
N ASP A 60 9.43 4.92 -11.91
CA ASP A 60 10.12 4.44 -10.70
C ASP A 60 9.38 4.82 -9.41
N THR A 61 8.86 6.05 -9.36
CA THR A 61 8.07 6.52 -8.22
C THR A 61 6.76 5.75 -8.12
N TRP A 62 6.05 5.60 -9.25
CA TRP A 62 4.79 4.87 -9.28
C TRP A 62 4.98 3.41 -8.88
N PHE A 63 5.99 2.73 -9.43
CA PHE A 63 6.31 1.34 -9.16
C PHE A 63 6.64 1.13 -7.68
N LEU A 64 7.45 2.02 -7.09
CA LEU A 64 7.76 1.95 -5.66
C LEU A 64 6.49 2.08 -4.80
N GLU A 65 5.68 3.10 -5.05
CA GLU A 65 4.48 3.38 -4.26
C GLU A 65 3.39 2.29 -4.43
N ASP A 66 3.24 1.76 -5.64
CA ASP A 66 2.35 0.63 -5.95
C ASP A 66 2.78 -0.65 -5.22
N ASN A 67 4.08 -0.99 -5.23
CA ASN A 67 4.60 -2.15 -4.49
C ASN A 67 4.48 -1.98 -2.97
N GLN A 68 4.58 -0.76 -2.44
CA GLN A 68 4.30 -0.49 -1.03
C GLN A 68 2.84 -0.80 -0.66
N VAL A 69 1.89 -0.35 -1.50
CA VAL A 69 0.46 -0.63 -1.30
C VAL A 69 0.18 -2.13 -1.36
N LYS A 70 0.74 -2.83 -2.35
CA LYS A 70 0.65 -4.30 -2.47
C LYS A 70 1.21 -4.99 -1.23
N THR A 71 2.37 -4.55 -0.75
CA THR A 71 2.99 -5.09 0.47
C THR A 71 2.08 -4.93 1.68
N TRP A 72 1.45 -3.76 1.86
CA TRP A 72 0.49 -3.54 2.95
C TRP A 72 -0.73 -4.43 2.87
N ILE A 73 -1.27 -4.64 1.67
CA ILE A 73 -2.41 -5.51 1.45
C ILE A 73 -2.02 -6.95 1.79
N VAL A 74 -0.95 -7.49 1.19
CA VAL A 74 -0.48 -8.87 1.39
C VAL A 74 -0.18 -9.13 2.87
N ASN A 75 0.56 -8.23 3.53
CA ASN A 75 0.92 -8.36 4.95
C ASN A 75 -0.26 -8.16 5.91
N SER A 76 -1.43 -7.77 5.41
CA SER A 76 -2.66 -7.65 6.18
C SER A 76 -3.62 -8.82 5.96
N VAL A 77 -3.23 -9.86 5.22
CA VAL A 77 -4.03 -11.08 5.02
C VAL A 77 -3.57 -12.16 5.99
N SER A 78 -4.48 -12.88 6.66
CA SER A 78 -4.09 -13.99 7.53
C SER A 78 -3.50 -15.16 6.74
N SER A 79 -2.63 -15.94 7.38
CA SER A 79 -2.02 -17.15 6.79
C SER A 79 -3.05 -18.16 6.29
N ASP A 80 -4.21 -18.23 6.95
CA ASP A 80 -5.32 -19.13 6.60
C ASP A 80 -5.96 -18.79 5.25
N ILE A 81 -5.81 -17.55 4.78
CA ILE A 81 -6.23 -17.11 3.45
C ILE A 81 -5.05 -17.14 2.49
N GLN A 82 -3.85 -16.71 2.90
CA GLN A 82 -2.67 -16.72 2.02
C GLN A 82 -2.32 -18.12 1.52
N SER A 83 -2.53 -19.15 2.34
CA SER A 83 -2.29 -20.56 1.94
C SER A 83 -3.24 -21.09 0.86
N LEU A 84 -4.25 -20.30 0.46
CA LEU A 84 -5.25 -20.68 -0.55
C LEU A 84 -5.01 -20.04 -1.93
N VAL A 85 -3.97 -19.19 -2.07
CA VAL A 85 -3.69 -18.40 -3.28
C VAL A 85 -2.43 -18.89 -3.99
#